data_AF-A0A1F2U9X8-F1
#
_entry.id   AF-A0A1F2U9X8-F1
#
_cell.length_a   1.000
_cell.length_b   1.000
_cell.length_c   1.000
_cell.angle_alpha   90.00
_cell.angle_beta   90.00
_cell.angle_gamma   90.00
#
_symmetry.space_group_name_H-M   'P 1'
#
loop_
_entity.id
_entity.type
_entity.pdbx_description
1 polymer ?
#
loop_
_entity_poly.entity_id
_entity_poly.type
_entity_poly.pdbx_seq_one_letter_code
_entity_poly.pdbx_strand_id
1 'polypeptide(L)'
;MNEKGEIVAVGGLWTAKYDGKDHLSGGAEDSRVSMKRIDAYTTEMTEGTPGRPLSIFRQVVSKDGKTLTITRKTEGQDVVDDMVHDRQ
;
A
#
# COMPACT_ATOMS: atom_id res chain seq x y z
N MET A 1 -6.29 -7.79 -0.53
CA MET A 1 -6.90 -7.52 -1.86
C MET A 1 -8.25 -8.21 -1.92
N ASN A 2 -9.33 -7.49 -2.21
CA ASN A 2 -10.59 -8.14 -2.57
C ASN A 2 -10.51 -8.70 -4.01
N GLU A 3 -11.52 -9.45 -4.43
CA GLU A 3 -11.60 -10.10 -5.76
C GLU A 3 -11.56 -9.11 -6.94
N LYS A 4 -11.69 -7.81 -6.68
CA LYS A 4 -11.57 -6.73 -7.66
C LYS A 4 -10.15 -6.14 -7.73
N GLY A 5 -9.21 -6.68 -6.95
CA GLY A 5 -7.83 -6.22 -6.87
C GLY A 5 -7.64 -4.98 -5.98
N GLU A 6 -8.65 -4.58 -5.21
CA GLU A 6 -8.57 -3.41 -4.32
C GLU A 6 -7.92 -3.81 -3.00
N ILE A 7 -6.94 -3.04 -2.55
CA ILE A 7 -6.39 -3.17 -1.21
C ILE A 7 -7.16 -2.22 -0.31
N VAL A 8 -7.92 -2.80 0.62
CA VAL A 8 -8.48 -2.08 1.74
C VAL A 8 -7.35 -1.93 2.75
N ALA A 9 -6.77 -0.73 2.83
CA ALA A 9 -5.85 -0.41 3.91
C ALA A 9 -6.66 -0.33 5.21
N VAL A 10 -6.35 -1.19 6.18
CA VAL A 10 -6.98 -1.17 7.50
C VAL A 10 -6.47 0.08 8.23
N GLY A 11 -7.33 1.09 8.38
CA GLY A 11 -7.03 2.38 9.00
C GLY A 11 -7.94 3.54 8.57
N GLY A 12 -8.69 3.38 7.48
CA GLY A 12 -9.69 4.33 7.03
C GLY A 12 -10.27 3.88 5.70
N LEU A 13 -11.59 3.94 5.56
CA LEU A 13 -12.30 3.54 4.35
C LEU A 13 -12.00 4.54 3.21
N TRP A 14 -10.91 4.31 2.47
CA TRP A 14 -10.63 5.02 1.24
C TRP A 14 -10.42 4.03 0.10
N THR A 15 -10.90 4.39 -1.09
CA THR A 15 -10.69 3.62 -2.33
C THR A 15 -9.71 4.40 -3.19
N ALA A 16 -8.47 3.93 -3.33
CA ALA A 16 -7.54 4.49 -4.31
C ALA A 16 -7.39 3.55 -5.51
N LYS A 17 -7.23 4.18 -6.68
CA LYS A 17 -6.93 3.49 -7.93
C LYS A 17 -5.42 3.26 -8.03
N TYR A 18 -5.00 2.23 -8.75
CA TYR A 18 -3.59 2.00 -9.10
C TYR A 18 -3.12 2.91 -10.25
N ASP A 19 -3.48 4.20 -10.20
CA ASP A 19 -3.14 5.18 -11.24
C ASP A 19 -1.87 5.98 -10.94
N GLY A 20 -1.24 5.73 -9.79
CA GLY A 20 -0.04 6.42 -9.33
C GLY A 20 -0.28 7.86 -8.89
N LYS A 21 -1.53 8.31 -8.81
CA LYS A 21 -1.87 9.67 -8.40
C LYS A 21 -2.15 9.75 -6.91
N ASP A 22 -1.97 10.93 -6.34
CA ASP A 22 -2.33 11.20 -4.94
C ASP A 22 -3.83 11.35 -4.79
N HIS A 23 -4.40 10.60 -3.86
CA HIS A 23 -5.79 10.67 -3.43
C HIS A 23 -5.83 11.03 -1.94
N LEU A 24 -6.89 11.69 -1.50
CA LEU A 24 -7.07 11.94 -0.06
C LEU A 24 -7.27 10.61 0.66
N SER A 25 -6.39 10.30 1.61
CA SER A 25 -6.62 9.23 2.58
C SER A 25 -7.36 9.87 3.75
N GLY A 26 -8.60 9.48 4.00
CA GLY A 26 -9.51 10.14 4.95
C GLY A 26 -9.10 10.12 6.44
N GLY A 27 -7.80 10.03 6.76
CA GLY A 27 -7.24 10.08 8.11
C GLY A 27 -7.07 11.50 8.66
N ALA A 28 -6.31 12.37 7.96
CA ALA A 28 -6.13 13.78 8.33
C ALA A 28 -6.38 14.69 7.12
N GLU A 29 -6.58 16.00 7.38
CA GLU A 29 -7.01 16.99 6.37
C GLU A 29 -6.15 16.99 5.09
N ASP A 30 -4.84 16.75 5.24
CA ASP A 30 -3.88 16.71 4.13
C ASP A 30 -3.27 15.32 3.88
N SER A 31 -3.77 14.28 4.54
CA SER A 31 -3.25 12.94 4.31
C SER A 31 -3.54 12.50 2.88
N ARG A 32 -2.49 12.07 2.19
CA ARG A 32 -2.53 11.56 0.84
C ARG A 32 -2.10 10.11 0.81
N VAL A 33 -2.64 9.41 -0.17
CA VAL A 33 -2.20 8.08 -0.56
C VAL A 33 -2.12 7.99 -2.08
N SER A 34 -1.03 7.44 -2.58
CA SER A 34 -0.91 7.04 -3.97
C SER A 34 -0.63 5.56 -4.06
N MET A 35 -1.23 4.92 -5.07
CA MET A 35 -1.06 3.50 -5.32
C MET A 35 -0.71 3.29 -6.79
N LYS A 36 0.23 2.40 -7.05
CA LYS A 36 0.61 2.00 -8.41
C LYS A 36 0.88 0.51 -8.51
N ARG A 37 0.59 -0.06 -9.66
CA ARG A 37 1.02 -1.42 -9.99
C ARG A 37 2.40 -1.37 -10.64
N ILE A 38 3.34 -2.14 -10.12
CA ILE A 38 4.70 -2.27 -10.67
C ILE A 38 4.71 -3.38 -11.71
N ASP A 39 4.10 -4.53 -11.38
CA ASP A 39 3.93 -5.68 -12.26
C ASP A 39 2.69 -6.49 -11.84
N ALA A 40 2.47 -7.66 -12.47
CA ALA A 40 1.31 -8.51 -12.21
C ALA A 40 1.17 -8.98 -10.76
N TYR A 41 2.26 -9.03 -10.00
CA TYR A 41 2.35 -9.55 -8.64
C TYR A 41 2.75 -8.49 -7.61
N THR A 42 3.17 -7.30 -8.06
CA THR A 42 3.76 -6.29 -7.19
C THR A 42 3.03 -4.95 -7.24
N THR A 43 2.69 -4.39 -6.08
CA THR A 43 2.09 -3.06 -5.94
C THR A 43 2.86 -2.15 -4.98
N GLU A 44 2.95 -0.89 -5.41
CA GLU A 44 3.40 0.33 -4.74
C GLU A 44 2.31 1.01 -3.91
N MET A 45 2.46 1.29 -2.61
CA MET A 45 1.64 2.32 -1.93
C MET A 45 2.54 3.34 -1.25
N THR A 46 2.22 4.63 -1.38
CA THR A 46 2.87 5.71 -0.66
C THR A 46 1.84 6.46 0.15
N GLU A 47 2.08 6.65 1.44
CA GLU A 47 1.24 7.46 2.33
C GLU A 47 2.04 8.64 2.87
N GLY A 48 1.39 9.77 3.12
CA GLY A 48 2.03 10.94 3.70
C GLY A 48 1.20 12.20 3.52
N THR A 49 1.87 13.34 3.43
CA THR A 49 1.26 14.61 3.01
C THR A 49 1.92 15.07 1.70
N PRO A 50 1.31 16.02 0.95
CA PRO A 50 1.91 16.52 -0.28
C PRO A 50 3.35 17.00 -0.06
N GLY A 51 4.29 16.45 -0.83
CA GLY A 51 5.72 16.78 -0.73
C GLY A 51 6.46 16.16 0.46
N ARG A 52 5.78 15.37 1.32
CA ARG A 52 6.40 14.65 2.43
C ARG A 52 5.84 13.23 2.57
N PRO A 53 6.37 12.25 1.82
CA PRO A 53 5.99 10.86 1.99
C PRO A 53 6.43 10.37 3.36
N LEU A 54 5.49 9.83 4.14
CA LEU A 54 5.74 9.32 5.48
C LEU A 54 6.15 7.83 5.42
N SER A 55 5.41 7.04 4.64
CA SER A 55 5.73 5.61 4.46
C SER A 55 5.54 5.17 3.01
N ILE A 56 6.35 4.18 2.61
CA ILE A 56 6.23 3.45 1.36
C ILE A 56 6.01 1.98 1.71
N PHE A 57 4.97 1.38 1.15
CA PHE A 57 4.68 -0.03 1.27
C PHE A 57 4.87 -0.70 -0.08
N ARG A 58 5.61 -1.79 -0.10
CA ARG A 58 5.73 -2.68 -1.25
C ARG A 58 5.05 -3.99 -0.93
N GLN A 59 4.15 -4.40 -1.80
CA GLN A 59 3.35 -5.61 -1.63
C GLN A 59 3.64 -6.56 -2.77
N VAL A 60 4.05 -7.78 -2.45
CA VAL A 60 4.38 -8.83 -3.41
C VAL A 60 3.51 -10.05 -3.12
N VAL A 61 2.72 -10.44 -4.11
CA VAL A 61 1.92 -11.66 -4.06
C VAL A 61 2.72 -12.79 -4.71
N SER A 62 2.80 -13.96 -4.06
CA SER A 62 3.44 -15.14 -4.65
C SER A 62 2.75 -15.56 -5.95
N LYS A 63 3.48 -16.23 -6.86
CA LYS A 63 2.93 -16.62 -8.17
C LYS A 63 1.71 -17.55 -8.07
N ASP A 64 1.65 -18.35 -7.01
CA ASP A 64 0.53 -19.24 -6.69
C ASP A 64 -0.63 -18.52 -5.97
N GLY A 65 -0.49 -17.22 -5.67
CA GLY A 65 -1.52 -16.39 -5.07
C GLY A 65 -1.81 -16.67 -3.59
N LYS A 66 -0.99 -17.51 -2.93
CA LYS A 66 -1.22 -17.96 -1.55
C LYS A 66 -0.65 -17.01 -0.52
N THR A 67 0.47 -16.40 -0.83
CA THR A 67 1.25 -15.59 0.11
C THR A 67 1.28 -14.14 -0.34
N LEU A 68 1.02 -13.22 0.58
CA LEU A 68 1.26 -11.79 0.39
C LEU A 68 2.38 -11.36 1.35
N THR A 69 3.48 -10.84 0.80
CA THR A 69 4.55 -10.17 1.55
C THR A 69 4.36 -8.68 1.45
N ILE A 70 4.31 -7.99 2.59
CA ILE A 70 4.26 -6.54 2.68
C ILE A 70 5.55 -6.08 3.34
N THR A 71 6.31 -5.22 2.66
CA THR A 71 7.47 -4.53 3.22
C THR A 71 7.14 -3.06 3.36
N ARG A 72 7.28 -2.51 4.57
CA ARG A 72 7.15 -1.07 4.84
C ARG A 72 8.52 -0.41 4.92
N LYS A 73 8.61 0.85 4.52
CA LYS A 73 9.71 1.78 4.84
C LYS A 73 9.10 3.09 5.31
N THR A 74 9.56 3.63 6.43
CA THR A 74 9.04 4.89 6.98
C THR A 74 10.18 5.90 7.07
N GLU A 75 9.94 7.16 6.73
CA GLU A 75 10.94 8.22 6.90
C GLU A 75 11.37 8.28 8.38
N GLY A 76 12.68 8.18 8.65
CA GLY A 76 13.24 8.19 10.01
C GLY A 76 13.28 6.83 10.72
N GLN A 77 12.83 5.75 10.05
CA GLN A 77 12.93 4.37 10.56
C GLN A 77 13.19 3.39 9.40
N ASP A 78 14.40 2.81 9.36
CA ASP A 78 14.72 1.64 8.52
C ASP A 78 14.06 0.37 9.12
N VAL A 79 12.75 0.40 9.33
CA VAL A 79 11.98 -0.75 9.78
C VAL A 79 11.45 -1.45 8.54
N VAL A 80 12.15 -2.49 8.11
CA VAL A 80 11.60 -3.53 7.24
C VAL A 80 10.68 -4.36 8.11
N ASP A 81 9.39 -4.00 8.13
CA ASP A 81 8.36 -4.88 8.68
C ASP A 81 7.89 -5.80 7.56
N ASP A 82 8.20 -7.09 7.66
CA ASP A 82 7.77 -8.11 6.71
C ASP A 82 6.52 -8.80 7.25
N MET A 83 5.36 -8.32 6.82
CA MET A 83 4.10 -8.98 7.13
C MET A 83 3.80 -10.02 6.06
N VAL A 84 3.73 -11.29 6.46
CA VAL A 84 3.31 -12.39 5.59
C VAL A 84 1.87 -12.75 5.93
N HIS A 85 0.98 -12.65 4.94
CA HIS A 85 -0.40 -13.13 5.05
C HIS A 85 -0.62 -14.31 4.12
N ASP A 86 -1.10 -15.42 4.69
CA ASP A 86 -1.63 -16.55 3.93
C ASP A 86 -3.12 -16.35 3.67
N ARG A 87 -3.54 -16.57 2.43
CA ARG A 87 -4.95 -16.62 2.04
C ARG A 87 -5.52 -17.97 2.52
N GLN A 88 -6.28 -17.95 3.63
CA GLN A 88 -7.06 -19.09 4.12
C GLN A 88 -8.24 -19.41 3.21
#